data_AF-A0A661APL2-F1
#
_entry.id   AF-A0A661APL2-F1
#
_cell.length_a   1.000
_cell.length_b   1.000
_cell.length_c   1.000
_cell.angle_alpha   90.00
_cell.angle_beta   90.00
_cell.angle_gamma   90.00
#
_symmetry.space_group_name_H-M   'P 1'
#
loop_
_entity.id
_entity.type
_entity.pdbx_description
1 polymer ?
#
loop_
_entity_poly.entity_id
_entity_poly.type
_entity_poly.pdbx_seq_one_letter_code
_entity_poly.pdbx_strand_id
1 'polypeptide(L)'
;MRKIMVIGIVSFVLFGGTIDWEFVYSPFDLSFSRENGYDVVRMKGAGYIYREGAPKVPVVNYTFCIPPDAKVTGVEVLSVEKEFLGSYRIYPVQRPRPFIRDYT
;
A
#
# COMPACT_ATOMS: atom_id res chain seq x y z
N MET A 1 -43.17 26.64 -20.43
CA MET A 1 -42.69 25.24 -20.50
C MET A 1 -41.16 25.10 -20.60
N ARG A 2 -40.39 26.11 -21.06
CA ARG A 2 -38.92 26.04 -21.20
C ARG A 2 -38.09 26.09 -19.89
N LYS A 3 -38.66 26.58 -18.78
CA LYS A 3 -37.93 26.75 -17.50
C LYS A 3 -37.97 25.52 -16.58
N ILE A 4 -38.89 24.58 -16.81
CA ILE A 4 -39.04 23.38 -15.97
C ILE A 4 -38.00 22.30 -16.34
N MET A 5 -37.51 22.32 -17.59
CA MET A 5 -36.51 21.35 -18.08
C MET A 5 -35.10 21.58 -17.49
N VAL A 6 -34.77 22.80 -17.06
CA VAL A 6 -33.43 23.15 -16.53
C VAL A 6 -33.24 22.64 -15.10
N ILE A 7 -34.32 22.54 -14.32
CA ILE A 7 -34.27 22.08 -12.92
C ILE A 7 -34.05 20.55 -12.86
N GLY A 8 -34.59 19.79 -13.81
CA GLY A 8 -34.40 18.33 -13.86
C GLY A 8 -32.98 17.88 -14.24
N ILE A 9 -32.21 18.72 -14.95
CA ILE A 9 -30.88 18.37 -15.44
C ILE A 9 -29.79 18.63 -14.39
N VAL A 10 -29.97 19.62 -13.51
CA VAL A 10 -29.02 19.93 -12.42
C VAL A 10 -29.15 18.97 -11.24
N SER A 11 -30.32 18.34 -11.05
CA SER A 11 -30.57 17.43 -9.92
C SER A 11 -30.04 16.00 -10.08
N PHE A 12 -29.44 15.65 -11.22
CA PHE A 12 -28.89 14.30 -11.45
C PHE A 12 -27.36 14.29 -11.50
N VAL A 13 -26.71 15.11 -10.67
CA VAL A 13 -25.27 14.95 -10.42
C VAL A 13 -25.11 13.76 -9.47
N LEU A 14 -24.75 12.61 -10.04
CA LEU A 14 -24.27 11.45 -9.29
C LEU A 14 -22.95 11.85 -8.61
N PHE A 15 -23.03 12.38 -7.39
CA PHE A 15 -21.84 12.61 -6.56
C PHE A 15 -21.33 11.27 -6.05
N GLY A 16 -20.41 10.67 -6.80
CA GLY A 16 -19.49 9.67 -6.24
C GLY A 16 -18.47 10.39 -5.36
N GLY A 17 -18.32 9.97 -4.11
CA GLY A 17 -17.28 10.51 -3.22
C GLY A 17 -15.91 9.94 -3.57
N THR A 18 -14.89 10.80 -3.61
CA THR A 18 -13.48 10.40 -3.64
C THR A 18 -12.83 10.71 -2.29
N ILE A 19 -11.80 9.94 -1.93
CA ILE A 19 -10.99 10.18 -0.75
C ILE A 19 -9.55 10.28 -1.22
N ASP A 20 -8.96 11.47 -1.10
CA ASP A 20 -7.58 11.71 -1.48
C ASP A 20 -6.69 11.63 -0.24
N TRP A 21 -5.57 10.93 -0.36
CA TRP A 21 -4.57 10.78 0.70
C TRP A 21 -3.17 10.93 0.14
N GLU A 22 -2.31 11.57 0.94
CA GLU A 22 -0.89 11.67 0.68
C GLU A 22 -0.12 10.81 1.68
N PHE A 23 0.87 10.06 1.19
CA PHE A 23 1.76 9.25 2.01
C PHE A 23 3.19 9.76 1.89
N VAL A 24 3.74 10.22 3.00
CA VAL A 24 5.12 10.70 3.08
C VAL A 24 5.94 9.71 3.90
N TYR A 25 7.05 9.26 3.33
CA TYR A 25 7.97 8.32 3.97
C TYR A 25 9.30 9.01 4.26
N SER A 26 9.79 8.89 5.49
CA SER A 26 11.11 9.40 5.83
C SER A 26 12.19 8.35 5.55
N PRO A 27 13.34 8.72 4.97
CA PRO A 27 14.50 7.82 4.90
C PRO A 27 14.96 7.36 6.29
N PHE A 28 14.69 8.13 7.35
CA PHE A 28 15.01 7.76 8.73
C PHE A 28 14.13 6.62 9.29
N ASP A 29 13.01 6.32 8.64
CA ASP A 29 12.17 5.17 9.00
C ASP A 29 12.73 3.85 8.46
N LEU A 30 13.71 3.91 7.55
CA LEU A 30 14.41 2.75 7.01
C LEU A 30 15.58 2.35 7.90
N SER A 31 15.75 1.05 8.05
CA SER A 31 16.94 0.46 8.66
C SER A 31 17.45 -0.69 7.81
N PHE A 32 18.77 -0.77 7.71
CA PHE A 32 19.47 -1.76 6.91
C PHE A 32 20.34 -2.63 7.82
N SER A 33 20.23 -3.94 7.65
CA SER A 33 21.10 -4.92 8.29
C SER A 33 21.53 -5.98 7.29
N ARG A 34 22.39 -6.90 7.71
CA ARG A 34 22.80 -8.04 6.89
C ARG A 34 22.49 -9.36 7.55
N GLU A 35 22.08 -10.34 6.75
CA GLU A 35 21.81 -11.71 7.19
C GLU A 35 22.22 -12.67 6.08
N ASN A 36 23.04 -13.69 6.39
CA ASN A 36 23.51 -14.70 5.44
C ASN A 36 24.10 -14.15 4.12
N GLY A 37 24.76 -12.98 4.17
CA GLY A 37 25.36 -12.33 2.99
C GLY A 37 24.37 -11.55 2.12
N TYR A 38 23.13 -11.38 2.57
CA TYR A 38 22.10 -10.55 1.92
C TYR A 38 21.79 -9.32 2.77
N ASP A 39 21.28 -8.29 2.11
CA ASP A 39 20.79 -7.07 2.75
C ASP A 39 19.35 -7.27 3.21
N VAL A 40 19.07 -6.87 4.45
CA VAL A 40 17.72 -6.88 5.03
C VAL A 40 17.32 -5.44 5.26
N VAL A 41 16.27 -5.00 4.57
CA VAL A 41 15.68 -3.68 4.72
C VAL A 41 14.42 -3.77 5.57
N ARG A 42 14.29 -2.90 6.57
CA ARG A 42 13.09 -2.79 7.39
C ARG A 42 12.61 -1.34 7.37
N MET A 43 11.30 -1.15 7.43
CA MET A 43 10.67 0.15 7.63
C MET A 43 9.81 0.10 8.89
N LYS A 44 9.87 1.14 9.72
CA LYS A 44 9.03 1.26 10.92
C LYS A 44 7.56 1.15 10.54
N GLY A 45 6.81 0.26 11.21
CA GLY A 45 5.39 0.05 10.96
C GLY A 45 5.04 -0.71 9.67
N ALA A 46 6.04 -1.15 8.90
CA ALA A 46 5.82 -1.92 7.67
C ALA A 46 5.85 -3.44 7.92
N GLY A 47 5.01 -4.15 7.16
CA GLY A 47 5.12 -5.60 6.96
C GLY A 47 6.01 -5.93 5.76
N TYR A 48 5.84 -7.14 5.20
CA TYR A 48 6.54 -7.58 3.98
C TYR A 48 5.56 -8.22 3.00
N ILE A 49 5.92 -8.24 1.72
CA ILE A 49 5.28 -9.13 0.75
C ILE A 49 5.61 -10.61 1.05
N TYR A 50 4.65 -11.50 0.87
CA TYR A 50 4.77 -12.93 1.15
C TYR A 50 4.86 -13.79 -0.11
N ARG A 51 5.79 -13.44 -1.03
CA ARG A 51 6.09 -14.28 -2.19
C ARG A 51 7.42 -14.98 -1.97
N GLU A 52 7.39 -16.29 -1.69
CA GLU A 52 8.59 -17.10 -1.45
C GLU A 52 9.65 -16.90 -2.54
N GLY A 53 10.91 -16.73 -2.13
CA GLY A 53 12.05 -16.51 -3.03
C GLY A 53 12.17 -15.10 -3.62
N ALA A 54 11.11 -14.28 -3.59
CA ALA A 54 11.19 -12.88 -4.03
C ALA A 54 11.97 -12.01 -3.03
N PRO A 55 12.50 -10.85 -3.45
CA PRO A 55 13.09 -9.87 -2.54
C PRO A 55 12.12 -9.49 -1.40
N LYS A 56 12.56 -9.64 -0.15
CA LYS A 56 11.79 -9.26 1.04
C LYS A 56 11.86 -7.75 1.25
N VAL A 57 10.97 -7.02 0.59
CA VAL A 57 10.85 -5.55 0.70
C VAL A 57 9.68 -5.13 1.61
N PRO A 58 9.83 -4.03 2.37
CA PRO A 58 8.80 -3.56 3.30
C PRO A 58 7.56 -3.06 2.55
N VAL A 59 6.39 -3.28 3.15
CA VAL A 59 5.09 -2.78 2.66
C VAL A 59 4.33 -2.16 3.82
N VAL A 60 3.88 -0.92 3.64
CA VAL A 60 3.00 -0.23 4.60
C VAL A 60 1.55 -0.41 4.16
N ASN A 61 0.71 -0.88 5.07
CA ASN A 61 -0.73 -1.04 4.83
C ASN A 61 -1.48 0.12 5.48
N TYR A 62 -2.35 0.77 4.72
CA TYR A 62 -3.26 1.81 5.22
C TYR A 62 -4.69 1.28 5.21
N THR A 63 -5.46 1.69 6.20
CA THR A 63 -6.88 1.35 6.33
C THR A 63 -7.69 2.64 6.26
N PHE A 64 -8.72 2.65 5.42
CA PHE A 64 -9.59 3.81 5.21
C PHE A 64 -10.98 3.49 5.70
N CYS A 65 -11.59 4.43 6.42
CA CYS A 65 -13.01 4.37 6.74
C CYS A 65 -13.80 4.87 5.54
N ILE A 66 -14.71 4.04 5.04
CA ILE A 66 -15.68 4.42 4.00
C ILE A 66 -17.10 4.43 4.59
N PRO A 67 -18.04 5.20 4.02
CA PRO A 67 -19.44 5.12 4.41
C PRO A 67 -19.98 3.68 4.35
N PRO A 68 -20.91 3.30 5.24
CA PRO A 68 -21.39 1.91 5.36
C PRO A 68 -22.12 1.41 4.10
N ASP A 69 -22.66 2.32 3.30
CA ASP A 69 -23.36 2.08 2.04
C ASP A 69 -22.49 2.30 0.79
N ALA A 70 -21.24 2.76 0.96
CA ALA A 70 -20.32 2.99 -0.14
C ALA A 70 -19.62 1.71 -0.59
N LYS A 71 -19.34 1.61 -1.90
CA LYS A 71 -18.50 0.57 -2.49
C LYS A 71 -17.30 1.21 -3.17
N VAL A 72 -16.11 0.73 -2.85
CA VAL A 72 -14.88 1.12 -3.55
C VAL A 72 -14.98 0.65 -4.99
N THR A 73 -14.95 1.58 -5.94
CA THR A 73 -15.02 1.30 -7.39
C THR A 73 -13.64 1.26 -8.03
N GLY A 74 -12.64 1.90 -7.42
CA GLY A 74 -11.27 1.94 -7.91
C GLY A 74 -10.32 2.57 -6.90
N VAL A 75 -9.03 2.39 -7.16
CA VAL A 75 -7.93 3.07 -6.47
C VAL A 75 -6.99 3.57 -7.55
N GLU A 76 -6.69 4.86 -7.52
CA GLU A 76 -5.80 5.50 -8.49
C GLU A 76 -4.63 6.15 -7.76
N VAL A 77 -3.44 6.00 -8.33
CA VAL A 77 -2.25 6.69 -7.85
C VAL A 77 -2.11 7.97 -8.67
N LEU A 78 -2.46 9.10 -8.06
CA LEU A 78 -2.46 10.41 -8.74
C LEU A 78 -1.05 10.91 -9.03
N SER A 79 -0.10 10.66 -8.13
CA SER A 79 1.30 11.05 -8.26
C SER A 79 2.21 10.12 -7.46
N VAL A 80 3.47 10.00 -7.90
CA VAL A 80 4.51 9.26 -7.17
C VAL A 80 5.83 9.99 -7.28
N GLU A 81 6.45 10.25 -6.14
CA GLU A 81 7.86 10.62 -6.05
C GLU A 81 8.69 9.39 -5.65
N LYS A 82 9.88 9.22 -6.24
CA LYS A 82 10.76 8.09 -5.97
C LYS A 82 12.19 8.55 -5.82
N GLU A 83 12.88 8.00 -4.84
CA GLU A 83 14.30 8.15 -4.64
C GLU A 83 15.02 6.81 -4.87
N PHE A 84 16.19 6.86 -5.51
CA PHE A 84 17.04 5.69 -5.69
C PHE A 84 18.03 5.57 -4.53
N LEU A 85 17.88 4.53 -3.71
CA LEU A 85 18.71 4.32 -2.53
C LEU A 85 20.00 3.52 -2.79
N GLY A 86 20.19 2.99 -4.01
CA GLY A 86 21.34 2.17 -4.36
C GLY A 86 20.99 0.76 -4.85
N SER A 87 22.04 -0.06 -5.02
CA SER A 87 21.91 -1.47 -5.42
C SER A 87 22.10 -2.37 -4.21
N TYR A 88 21.15 -3.28 -3.98
CA TYR A 88 21.13 -4.16 -2.82
C TYR A 88 20.86 -5.60 -3.22
N ARG A 89 21.46 -6.54 -2.48
CA ARG A 89 21.18 -7.97 -2.61
C ARG A 89 20.15 -8.36 -1.55
N ILE A 90 18.90 -7.99 -1.77
CA ILE A 90 17.83 -8.12 -0.79
C ILE A 90 17.59 -9.59 -0.41
N TYR A 91 17.47 -9.85 0.90
CA TYR A 91 17.21 -11.16 1.46
C TYR A 91 15.91 -11.75 0.90
N PRO A 92 15.89 -13.00 0.42
CA PRO A 92 14.69 -13.59 -0.16
C PRO A 92 13.68 -14.00 0.92
N VAL A 93 12.38 -13.83 0.62
CA VAL A 93 11.29 -14.29 1.49
C VAL A 93 11.40 -15.81 1.70
N GLN A 94 11.48 -16.22 2.96
CA GLN A 94 11.54 -17.63 3.36
C GLN A 94 10.15 -18.23 3.49
N ARG A 95 10.07 -19.56 3.38
CA ARG A 95 8.84 -20.29 3.68
C ARG A 95 8.45 -20.09 5.15
N PRO A 96 7.15 -19.94 5.47
CA PRO A 96 6.71 -19.91 6.84
C PRO A 96 7.10 -21.23 7.52
N ARG A 97 7.64 -21.13 8.74
CA ARG A 97 7.93 -22.29 9.58
C ARG A 97 6.88 -22.39 10.69
N PRO A 98 6.33 -23.59 10.96
CA PRO A 98 5.46 -23.80 12.11
C PRO A 98 6.16 -23.39 13.41
N PHE A 99 5.40 -22.86 14.37
CA PHE A 99 5.90 -22.57 15.72
C PHE A 99 5.99 -23.83 16.61
N ILE A 100 5.52 -24.97 16.12
CA ILE A 100 5.54 -26.25 16.84
C ILE A 100 6.97 -26.79 16.81
N ARG A 101 7.51 -27.06 18.00
CA ARG A 101 8.79 -27.76 18.16
C ARG A 101 8.61 -29.20 17.66
N ASP A 102 9.47 -29.65 16.77
CA ASP A 102 9.53 -31.02 16.23
C ASP A 102 8.49 -31.40 15.14
N TYR A 103 8.19 -30.48 14.23
CA TYR A 103 7.49 -30.81 12.97
C TYR A 103 8.48 -31.39 11.95
N THR A 104 8.88 -32.65 12.12
CA THR A 104 9.67 -33.43 11.13
C THR A 104 8.88 -34.64 10.69
#